data_AF-A0A1L9PTA7-F1
#
_entry.id   AF-A0A1L9PTA7-F1
#
_cell.length_a   1.000
_cell.length_b   1.000
_cell.length_c   1.000
_cell.angle_alpha   90.00
_cell.angle_beta   90.00
_cell.angle_gamma   90.00
#
_symmetry.space_group_name_H-M   'P 1'
#
loop_
_entity.id
_entity.type
_entity.pdbx_description
1 polymer ?
#
loop_
_entity_poly.entity_id
_entity_poly.type
_entity_poly.pdbx_seq_one_letter_code
_entity_poly.pdbx_strand_id
1 'polypeptide(L)'
;MKSNRPRLERQFKAWQANIGYLMHPAIAQHDHMRIADVGTGTGIWLREVAKALPSSHLDGFDLSDSMFSRDHLPGNIHFHHQNFLEPFPEEFLGKYDVVNVRVMVLALSSDEWGPAVRNLMTLLREYNAYLEIYCLVDNV
;
A
#
# COMPACT_ATOMS: atom_id res chain seq x y z
N MET A 1 1.23 -5.52 24.69
CA MET A 1 2.02 -5.52 23.44
C MET A 1 2.47 -4.09 23.18
N LYS A 2 3.78 -3.79 23.11
CA LYS A 2 4.25 -2.42 22.84
C LYS A 2 3.87 -2.04 21.40
N SER A 3 3.30 -0.86 21.20
CA SER A 3 2.90 -0.38 19.87
C SER A 3 4.12 -0.26 18.95
N ASN A 4 4.14 -1.00 17.84
CA ASN A 4 5.19 -0.95 16.82
C ASN A 4 5.05 0.25 15.86
N ARG A 5 4.04 1.09 16.07
CA ARG A 5 3.73 2.24 15.21
C ARG A 5 4.88 3.25 15.07
N PRO A 6 5.56 3.71 16.14
CA PRO A 6 6.69 4.65 15.98
C PRO A 6 7.84 4.09 15.14
N ARG A 7 8.04 2.77 15.16
CA ARG A 7 9.04 2.10 14.31
C ARG A 7 8.63 2.18 12.85
N LEU A 8 7.38 1.84 12.51
CA LEU A 8 6.86 1.88 11.14
C LEU A 8 6.89 3.29 10.55
N GLU A 9 6.51 4.29 11.34
CA GLU A 9 6.54 5.68 10.88
C GLU A 9 7.99 6.18 10.64
N ARG A 10 8.95 5.76 11.47
CA ARG A 10 10.38 6.04 11.22
C ARG A 10 10.89 5.34 9.97
N GLN A 11 10.53 4.06 9.77
CA GLN A 11 10.89 3.33 8.56
C GLN A 11 10.34 4.01 7.32
N PHE A 12 9.08 4.45 7.35
CA PHE A 12 8.51 5.21 6.24
C PHE A 12 9.29 6.49 5.97
N LYS A 13 9.61 7.30 6.99
CA LYS A 13 10.37 8.54 6.81
C LYS A 13 11.76 8.29 6.22
N ALA A 14 12.46 7.27 6.73
CA ALA A 14 13.77 6.89 6.20
C ALA A 14 13.67 6.39 4.75
N TRP A 15 12.69 5.54 4.46
CA TRP A 15 12.39 5.05 3.12
C TRP A 15 12.14 6.22 2.16
N GLN A 16 11.23 7.12 2.53
CA GLN A 16 10.84 8.28 1.74
C GLN A 16 12.03 9.20 1.44
N ALA A 17 12.90 9.41 2.43
CA ALA A 17 14.12 10.21 2.26
C ALA A 17 15.14 9.56 1.31
N ASN A 18 15.20 8.23 1.28
CA ASN A 18 16.11 7.49 0.40
C ASN A 18 15.62 7.40 -1.05
N ILE A 19 14.33 7.09 -1.26
CA ILE A 19 13.80 6.94 -2.63
C ILE A 19 13.48 8.28 -3.30
N GLY A 20 13.11 9.30 -2.51
CA GLY A 20 12.88 10.67 -3.01
C GLY A 20 11.51 10.92 -3.65
N TYR A 21 10.62 9.93 -3.71
CA TYR A 21 9.26 10.08 -4.27
C TYR A 21 8.23 9.27 -3.47
N LEU A 22 6.96 9.68 -3.44
CA LEU A 22 5.90 8.93 -2.76
C LEU A 22 5.40 7.75 -3.61
N MET A 23 5.40 7.94 -4.93
CA MET A 23 4.96 7.01 -5.96
C MET A 23 5.96 7.10 -7.10
N HIS A 24 6.21 5.99 -7.83
CA HIS A 24 7.23 5.98 -8.88
C HIS A 24 7.00 7.11 -9.91
N PRO A 25 8.02 7.89 -10.32
CA PRO A 25 7.85 9.05 -11.21
C PRO A 25 7.26 8.74 -12.60
N ALA A 26 7.30 7.49 -13.03
CA ALA A 26 6.69 7.05 -14.29
C ALA A 26 5.16 6.92 -14.21
N ILE A 27 4.59 6.87 -13.01
CA ILE A 27 3.14 6.78 -12.82
C ILE A 27 2.58 8.19 -12.96
N ALA A 28 1.84 8.41 -14.06
CA ALA A 28 1.16 9.68 -14.30
C ALA A 28 0.04 9.88 -13.28
N GLN A 29 0.25 10.82 -12.36
CA GLN A 29 -0.74 11.17 -11.35
C GLN A 29 -1.84 12.03 -11.96
N HIS A 30 -3.08 11.77 -11.58
CA HIS A 30 -4.25 12.52 -12.01
C HIS A 30 -5.28 12.62 -10.88
N ASP A 31 -6.31 13.44 -11.09
CA ASP A 31 -7.43 13.50 -10.16
C ASP A 31 -8.23 12.19 -10.18
N HIS A 32 -8.89 11.90 -9.05
CA HIS A 32 -9.79 10.76 -8.91
C HIS A 32 -9.14 9.39 -9.19
N MET A 33 -7.84 9.24 -8.93
CA MET A 33 -7.20 7.94 -8.93
C MET A 33 -7.82 7.03 -7.87
N ARG A 34 -7.79 5.73 -8.12
CA ARG A 34 -8.07 4.69 -7.13
C ARG A 34 -6.79 3.93 -6.81
N ILE A 35 -6.34 4.04 -5.56
CA ILE A 35 -5.02 3.56 -5.12
C ILE A 35 -5.20 2.60 -3.95
N ALA A 36 -4.54 1.44 -4.02
CA ALA A 36 -4.43 0.47 -2.95
C ALA A 36 -3.04 0.51 -2.33
N ASP A 37 -2.94 0.55 -1.00
CA ASP A 37 -1.72 0.28 -0.25
C ASP A 37 -1.90 -1.05 0.50
N VAL A 38 -1.21 -2.10 0.07
CA VAL A 38 -1.37 -3.45 0.62
C VAL A 38 -0.23 -3.77 1.59
N GLY A 39 -0.62 -4.24 2.77
CA GLY A 39 0.26 -4.26 3.95
C GLY A 39 0.53 -2.85 4.47
N THR A 40 -0.52 -2.02 4.54
CA THR A 40 -0.43 -0.58 4.82
C THR A 40 0.10 -0.24 6.22
N GLY A 41 0.01 -1.18 7.16
CA GLY A 41 0.41 -1.05 8.55
C GLY A 41 -0.30 0.11 9.25
N THR A 42 0.39 1.24 9.39
CA THR A 42 -0.16 2.44 10.07
C THR A 42 -1.00 3.32 9.13
N GLY A 43 -0.97 3.07 7.82
CA GLY A 43 -1.57 3.95 6.82
C GLY A 43 -0.79 5.25 6.58
N ILE A 44 0.42 5.38 7.11
CA ILE A 44 1.18 6.64 7.00
C ILE A 44 1.45 7.05 5.54
N TRP A 45 1.62 6.09 4.64
CA TRP A 45 1.82 6.41 3.22
C TRP A 45 0.56 6.94 2.58
N LEU A 46 -0.58 6.27 2.78
CA LEU A 46 -1.87 6.76 2.32
C LEU A 46 -2.16 8.17 2.84
N ARG A 47 -1.76 8.49 4.08
CA ARG A 47 -1.90 9.84 4.65
C ARG A 47 -1.05 10.88 3.92
N GLU A 48 0.14 10.54 3.46
CA GLU A 48 0.95 11.46 2.64
C GLU A 48 0.40 11.54 1.20
N VAL A 49 -0.06 10.42 0.63
CA VAL A 49 -0.72 10.40 -0.69
C VAL A 49 -2.00 11.24 -0.67
N ALA A 50 -2.81 11.18 0.38
CA ALA A 50 -4.03 11.98 0.51
C ALA A 50 -3.78 13.49 0.50
N LYS A 51 -2.59 13.95 0.95
CA LYS A 51 -2.21 15.36 0.85
C LYS A 51 -1.90 15.76 -0.58
N ALA A 52 -1.28 14.87 -1.34
CA ALA A 52 -0.92 15.11 -2.74
C ALA A 52 -2.11 14.93 -3.70
N LEU A 53 -3.00 13.99 -3.40
CA LEU A 53 -4.14 13.57 -4.22
C LEU A 53 -5.45 13.58 -3.41
N PRO A 54 -5.94 14.77 -2.98
CA PRO A 54 -7.11 14.87 -2.10
C PRO A 54 -8.43 14.44 -2.75
N SER A 55 -8.48 14.39 -4.10
CA SER A 55 -9.64 13.98 -4.90
C SER A 55 -9.72 12.47 -5.17
N SER A 56 -8.68 11.72 -4.79
CA SER A 56 -8.51 10.30 -5.09
C SER A 56 -9.07 9.39 -4.01
N HIS A 57 -9.47 8.18 -4.38
CA HIS A 57 -9.95 7.14 -3.48
C HIS A 57 -8.81 6.23 -3.04
N LEU A 58 -8.61 6.10 -1.73
CA LEU A 58 -7.42 5.48 -1.15
C LEU A 58 -7.84 4.32 -0.23
N ASP A 59 -7.48 3.10 -0.61
CA ASP A 59 -7.75 1.90 0.17
C ASP A 59 -6.47 1.35 0.81
N GLY A 60 -6.49 1.12 2.11
CA GLY A 60 -5.42 0.46 2.85
C GLY A 60 -5.84 -0.94 3.28
N PHE A 61 -5.08 -1.94 2.87
CA PHE A 61 -5.31 -3.34 3.21
C PHE A 61 -4.22 -3.82 4.17
N ASP A 62 -4.60 -4.48 5.27
CA ASP A 62 -3.63 -5.10 6.18
C ASP A 62 -4.21 -6.35 6.85
N LEU A 63 -3.34 -7.30 7.23
CA LEU A 63 -3.72 -8.48 8.00
C LEU A 63 -4.16 -8.12 9.43
N SER A 64 -3.82 -6.92 9.93
CA SER A 64 -4.24 -6.46 11.25
C SER A 64 -4.74 -5.03 11.21
N ASP A 65 -5.89 -4.80 11.86
CA ASP A 65 -6.45 -3.47 12.06
C ASP A 65 -5.87 -2.73 13.28
N SER A 66 -5.06 -3.42 14.09
CA SER A 66 -4.53 -2.89 15.36
C SER A 66 -3.65 -1.64 15.23
N MET A 67 -3.14 -1.38 14.02
CA MET A 67 -2.29 -0.23 13.72
C MET A 67 -3.02 0.88 12.95
N PHE A 68 -4.28 0.68 12.58
CA PHE A 68 -5.08 1.69 11.88
C PHE A 68 -5.35 2.87 12.80
N SER A 69 -4.67 3.98 12.53
CA SER A 69 -4.98 5.26 13.15
C SER A 69 -6.23 5.84 12.51
N ARG A 70 -7.36 5.83 13.20
CA ARG A 70 -8.60 6.48 12.71
C ARG A 70 -8.70 7.94 13.13
N ASP A 71 -7.87 8.39 14.07
CA ASP A 71 -7.79 9.80 14.46
C ASP A 71 -7.43 10.68 13.26
N HIS A 72 -8.23 11.71 13.01
CA HIS A 72 -8.04 12.68 11.92
C HIS A 72 -7.77 11.98 10.58
N LEU A 73 -8.51 10.91 10.28
CA LEU A 73 -8.40 10.20 9.01
C LEU A 73 -9.04 11.06 7.90
N PRO A 74 -8.30 11.40 6.82
CA PRO A 74 -8.87 12.00 5.64
C PRO A 74 -10.08 11.20 5.13
N GLY A 75 -11.14 11.90 4.69
CA GLY A 75 -12.38 11.28 4.26
C GLY A 75 -12.27 10.42 3.00
N ASN A 76 -11.13 10.49 2.31
CA ASN A 76 -10.83 9.71 1.12
C ASN A 76 -9.97 8.46 1.39
N ILE A 77 -9.64 8.16 2.66
CA ILE A 77 -8.93 6.94 3.07
C ILE A 77 -9.90 5.95 3.72
N HIS A 78 -9.85 4.71 3.25
CA HIS A 78 -10.62 3.58 3.77
C HIS A 78 -9.67 2.44 4.14
N PHE A 79 -9.91 1.80 5.29
CA PHE A 79 -9.07 0.70 5.77
C PHE A 79 -9.84 -0.61 5.81
N HIS A 80 -9.21 -1.67 5.36
CA HIS A 80 -9.78 -3.01 5.19
C HIS A 80 -8.86 -4.05 5.82
N HIS A 81 -9.44 -4.98 6.58
CA HIS A 81 -8.72 -6.15 7.08
C HIS A 81 -8.67 -7.21 5.97
N GLN A 82 -7.48 -7.52 5.46
CA GLN A 82 -7.28 -8.44 4.35
C GLN A 82 -5.92 -9.15 4.45
N ASN A 83 -5.96 -10.48 4.35
CA ASN A 83 -4.77 -11.27 4.03
C ASN A 83 -4.56 -11.23 2.51
N PHE A 84 -3.50 -10.59 2.03
CA PHE A 84 -3.26 -10.50 0.59
C PHE A 84 -2.73 -11.81 -0.04
N LEU A 85 -2.42 -12.81 0.78
CA LEU A 85 -2.16 -14.19 0.30
C LEU A 85 -3.45 -14.92 -0.05
N GLU A 86 -4.61 -14.41 0.36
CA GLU A 86 -5.93 -14.89 -0.03
C GLU A 86 -6.53 -14.02 -1.15
N PRO A 87 -7.48 -14.56 -1.93
CA PRO A 87 -8.22 -13.77 -2.92
C PRO A 87 -8.88 -12.53 -2.29
N PHE A 88 -8.85 -11.42 -3.03
CA PHE A 88 -9.55 -10.20 -2.64
C PHE A 88 -11.06 -10.31 -2.95
N PRO A 89 -11.94 -9.71 -2.12
CA PRO A 89 -13.36 -9.59 -2.42
C PRO A 89 -13.64 -8.95 -3.79
N GLU A 90 -14.71 -9.40 -4.46
CA GLU A 90 -15.09 -8.96 -5.81
C GLU A 90 -15.24 -7.43 -5.93
N GLU A 91 -15.61 -6.76 -4.85
CA GLU A 91 -15.75 -5.30 -4.77
C GLU A 91 -14.44 -4.52 -4.94
N PHE A 92 -13.28 -5.19 -4.92
CA PHE A 92 -11.95 -4.58 -5.11
C PHE A 92 -11.29 -4.96 -6.44
N LEU A 93 -11.80 -5.97 -7.13
CA LEU A 93 -11.15 -6.49 -8.35
C LEU A 93 -11.27 -5.51 -9.52
N GLY A 94 -10.21 -5.39 -10.31
CA GLY A 94 -10.22 -4.65 -11.58
C GLY A 94 -10.40 -3.13 -11.45
N LYS A 95 -10.03 -2.53 -10.32
CA LYS A 95 -10.47 -1.18 -9.93
C LYS A 95 -9.34 -0.18 -9.70
N TYR A 96 -8.11 -0.63 -9.50
CA TYR A 96 -7.04 0.22 -9.01
C TYR A 96 -6.12 0.68 -10.14
N ASP A 97 -5.84 1.99 -10.16
CA ASP A 97 -4.78 2.60 -10.96
C ASP A 97 -3.40 2.19 -10.45
N VAL A 98 -3.26 2.13 -9.12
CA VAL A 98 -2.00 1.80 -8.46
C VAL A 98 -2.26 0.83 -7.32
N VAL A 99 -1.49 -0.24 -7.28
CA VAL A 99 -1.35 -1.12 -6.12
C VAL A 99 0.07 -0.96 -5.62
N ASN A 100 0.22 -0.34 -4.46
CA ASN A 100 1.50 -0.15 -3.78
C ASN A 100 1.70 -1.23 -2.73
N VAL A 101 2.89 -1.84 -2.73
CA VAL A 101 3.34 -2.81 -1.72
C VAL A 101 4.77 -2.48 -1.35
N ARG A 102 5.09 -2.47 -0.05
CA ARG A 102 6.43 -2.08 0.40
C ARG A 102 6.89 -2.83 1.64
N VAL A 103 8.19 -3.09 1.72
CA VAL A 103 8.88 -3.70 2.88
C VAL A 103 8.29 -5.08 3.25
N MET A 104 7.64 -5.77 2.29
CA MET A 104 7.05 -7.10 2.52
C MET A 104 8.08 -8.23 2.54
N VAL A 105 9.34 -7.98 2.16
CA VAL A 105 10.45 -8.94 2.30
C VAL A 105 10.68 -9.40 3.74
N LEU A 106 10.28 -8.58 4.72
CA LEU A 106 10.37 -8.93 6.14
C LEU A 106 9.17 -9.77 6.63
N ALA A 107 8.13 -9.90 5.81
CA ALA A 107 6.86 -10.52 6.17
C ALA A 107 6.52 -11.77 5.34
N LEU A 108 7.06 -11.89 4.12
CA LEU A 108 6.81 -12.99 3.19
C LEU A 108 8.02 -13.93 3.07
N SER A 109 7.77 -15.23 3.05
CA SER A 109 8.74 -16.22 2.59
C SER A 109 8.86 -16.23 1.07
N SER A 110 9.94 -16.84 0.55
CA SER A 110 10.22 -16.89 -0.89
C SER A 110 9.10 -17.53 -1.71
N ASP A 111 8.42 -18.53 -1.17
CA ASP A 111 7.33 -19.26 -1.82
C ASP A 111 5.98 -18.51 -1.76
N GLU A 112 5.82 -17.55 -0.85
CA GLU A 112 4.61 -16.74 -0.72
C GLU A 112 4.54 -15.59 -1.74
N TRP A 113 5.67 -15.17 -2.31
CA TRP A 113 5.71 -14.07 -3.28
C TRP A 113 4.89 -14.33 -4.55
N GLY A 114 4.96 -15.56 -5.09
CA GLY A 114 4.24 -15.92 -6.30
C GLY A 114 2.71 -15.79 -6.13
N PRO A 115 2.12 -16.45 -5.11
CA PRO A 115 0.72 -16.25 -4.73
C PRO A 115 0.35 -14.80 -4.44
N ALA A 116 1.17 -14.08 -3.65
CA ALA A 116 0.92 -12.68 -3.30
C ALA A 116 0.78 -11.80 -4.55
N VAL A 117 1.75 -11.86 -5.46
CA VAL A 117 1.74 -11.06 -6.69
C VAL A 117 0.52 -11.40 -7.55
N ARG A 118 0.13 -12.68 -7.65
CA ARG A 118 -1.09 -13.07 -8.39
C ARG A 118 -2.34 -12.41 -7.82
N ASN A 119 -2.53 -12.42 -6.50
CA ASN A 119 -3.68 -11.77 -5.87
C ASN A 119 -3.64 -10.24 -6.05
N LEU A 120 -2.47 -9.62 -5.86
CA LEU A 120 -2.30 -8.17 -6.04
C LEU A 120 -2.63 -7.72 -7.47
N MET A 121 -2.23 -8.49 -8.48
CA MET A 121 -2.54 -8.20 -9.87
C MET A 121 -4.04 -8.20 -10.17
N THR A 122 -4.87 -8.97 -9.42
CA THR A 122 -6.33 -8.98 -9.62
C THR A 122 -7.01 -7.66 -9.26
N LEU A 123 -6.35 -6.81 -8.47
CA LEU A 123 -6.86 -5.50 -8.10
C LEU A 123 -6.72 -4.48 -9.23
N LEU A 124 -5.72 -4.63 -10.08
CA LEU A 124 -5.41 -3.67 -11.14
C LEU A 124 -6.54 -3.60 -12.16
N ARG A 125 -6.91 -2.39 -12.56
CA ARG A 125 -7.76 -2.19 -13.74
C ARG A 125 -7.03 -2.63 -15.02
N GLU A 126 -7.80 -2.83 -16.09
CA GLU A 126 -7.31 -3.43 -17.33
C GLU A 126 -6.21 -2.62 -18.05
N TYR A 127 -6.27 -1.29 -17.98
CA TYR A 127 -5.37 -0.40 -18.71
C TYR A 127 -4.78 0.66 -17.79
N ASN A 128 -3.57 1.14 -18.10
CA ASN A 128 -2.90 2.23 -17.37
C ASN A 128 -2.86 2.02 -15.85
N ALA A 129 -2.62 0.77 -15.43
CA ALA A 129 -2.53 0.37 -14.04
C ALA A 129 -1.12 -0.12 -13.69
N TYR A 130 -0.70 0.12 -12.45
CA TYR A 130 0.66 -0.15 -11.98
C TYR A 130 0.64 -0.93 -10.68
N LEU A 131 1.39 -2.03 -10.63
CA LEU A 131 1.80 -2.67 -9.38
C LEU A 131 3.22 -2.21 -9.06
N GLU A 132 3.39 -1.43 -8.00
CA GLU A 132 4.71 -1.05 -7.50
C GLU A 132 5.04 -1.84 -6.22
N ILE A 133 6.15 -2.58 -6.27
CA ILE A 133 6.65 -3.39 -5.14
C ILE A 133 8.03 -2.88 -4.78
N TYR A 134 8.16 -2.36 -3.56
CA TYR A 134 9.42 -1.92 -3.01
C TYR A 134 9.94 -2.87 -1.94
N CYS A 135 11.06 -3.52 -2.23
CA CYS A 135 11.76 -4.37 -1.28
C CYS A 135 13.11 -3.76 -0.91
N LEU A 136 13.51 -3.92 0.35
CA LEU A 136 14.91 -3.76 0.72
C LEU A 136 15.63 -5.02 0.24
N VAL A 137 16.54 -4.87 -0.71
CA VAL A 137 17.50 -5.93 -1.04
C VAL A 137 18.70 -5.72 -0.14
N ASP A 138 18.98 -6.69 0.72
CA ASP A 138 20.28 -6.75 1.38
C ASP A 138 21.33 -6.99 0.30
N ASN A 139 22.23 -6.02 0.11
CA ASN A 139 23.46 -6.25 -0.63
C ASN A 139 24.30 -7.18 0.25
N VAL A 140 24.27 -8.48 -0.06
CA VAL A 140 25.30 -9.43 0.39
C VAL A 140 26.61 -9.10 -0.32
#